data_AF-A0AA43KQD9-F1
#
_entry.id   AF-A0AA43KQD9-F1
#
_cell.length_a   1.000
_cell.length_b   1.000
_cell.length_c   1.000
_cell.angle_alpha   90.00
_cell.angle_beta   90.00
_cell.angle_gamma   90.00
#
_symmetry.space_group_name_H-M   'P 1'
#
loop_
_entity.id
_entity.type
_entity.pdbx_description
1 polymer ?
#
loop_
_entity_poly.entity_id
_entity_poly.type
_entity_poly.pdbx_seq_one_letter_code
_entity_poly.pdbx_strand_id
1 'polypeptide(L)'
;MTIDVEHLSLRELNALVTAAEQRRALVASRRPVAVVRRKLIAFAAQCGYTIEELLGAAPAEAAAPVRKPATRRKAGKVAAKYRDPDNKRNTWSGRGRMPRWLAEKTKHGRSPADFLIPGLGRSDVRKSSAIGQRTVFKQS
;
A
#
# COMPACT_ATOMS: atom_id res chain seq x y z
N MET A 1 -5.45 8.23 -37.36
CA MET A 1 -6.25 8.03 -38.58
C MET A 1 -7.25 9.14 -38.64
N THR A 2 -6.97 10.17 -39.44
CA THR A 2 -7.88 11.28 -39.73
C THR A 2 -8.75 10.86 -40.92
N ILE A 3 -10.04 11.19 -40.88
CA ILE A 3 -10.96 10.95 -41.99
C ILE A 3 -11.21 12.31 -42.62
N ASP A 4 -10.82 12.49 -43.88
CA ASP A 4 -10.95 13.76 -44.60
C ASP A 4 -12.39 13.92 -45.12
N VAL A 5 -13.13 14.86 -44.55
CA VAL A 5 -14.56 15.07 -44.83
C VAL A 5 -14.85 16.05 -45.97
N GLU A 6 -13.88 16.87 -46.36
CA GLU A 6 -14.04 17.93 -47.36
C GLU A 6 -14.27 17.42 -48.78
N HIS A 7 -13.79 16.21 -49.08
CA HIS A 7 -13.92 15.58 -50.39
C HIS A 7 -15.08 14.58 -50.50
N LEU A 8 -15.89 14.42 -49.44
CA LEU A 8 -17.04 13.51 -49.43
C LEU A 8 -18.27 14.18 -50.03
N SER A 9 -18.99 13.44 -50.89
CA SER A 9 -20.30 13.88 -51.39
C SER A 9 -21.35 13.89 -50.27
N LEU A 10 -22.45 14.63 -50.47
CA LEU A 10 -23.57 14.67 -49.51
C LEU A 10 -24.11 13.26 -49.18
N ARG A 11 -24.15 12.38 -50.18
CA ARG A 11 -24.57 10.98 -49.99
C ARG A 11 -23.60 10.21 -49.09
N GLU A 12 -22.30 10.38 -49.30
CA GLU A 12 -21.26 9.72 -48.50
C GLU A 12 -21.19 10.29 -47.08
N LEU A 13 -21.37 11.61 -46.91
CA LEU A 13 -21.48 12.25 -45.61
C LEU A 13 -22.66 11.68 -44.81
N ASN A 14 -23.84 11.56 -45.42
CA ASN A 14 -25.01 10.97 -44.77
C ASN A 14 -24.80 9.49 -44.43
N ALA A 15 -24.14 8.73 -45.32
CA ALA A 15 -23.78 7.33 -45.05
C ALA A 15 -22.80 7.22 -43.88
N LEU A 16 -21.81 8.11 -43.80
CA LEU A 16 -20.82 8.16 -42.72
C LEU A 16 -21.47 8.49 -41.38
N VAL A 17 -22.36 9.48 -41.33
CA VAL A 17 -23.13 9.82 -40.13
C VAL A 17 -23.93 8.60 -39.65
N THR A 18 -24.65 7.95 -40.56
CA THR A 18 -25.46 6.77 -40.23
C THR A 18 -24.59 5.62 -39.68
N ALA A 19 -23.46 5.34 -40.33
CA ALA A 19 -22.52 4.31 -39.88
C ALA A 19 -21.88 4.66 -38.53
N ALA A 20 -21.53 5.93 -38.31
CA ALA A 20 -20.97 6.42 -37.05
C ALA A 20 -21.97 6.29 -35.89
N GLU A 21 -23.23 6.64 -36.11
CA GLU A 21 -24.31 6.48 -35.14
C GLU A 21 -24.55 5.01 -34.80
N GLN A 22 -24.63 4.13 -35.81
CA GLN A 22 -24.73 2.68 -35.58
C GLN A 22 -23.56 2.15 -34.76
N ARG A 23 -22.32 2.56 -35.11
CA ARG A 23 -21.13 2.16 -34.35
C ARG A 23 -21.19 2.67 -32.91
N ARG A 24 -21.60 3.93 -32.71
CA ARG A 24 -21.78 4.53 -31.39
C ARG A 24 -22.81 3.76 -30.58
N ALA A 25 -23.96 3.42 -31.16
CA ALA A 25 -25.00 2.63 -30.51
C ALA A 25 -24.50 1.23 -30.10
N LEU A 26 -23.74 0.56 -30.97
CA LEU A 26 -23.12 -0.73 -30.67
C LEU A 26 -22.05 -0.66 -29.58
N VAL A 27 -21.32 0.44 -29.49
CA VAL A 27 -20.33 0.64 -28.42
C VAL A 27 -21.02 1.03 -27.11
N ALA A 28 -22.07 1.85 -27.17
CA ALA A 28 -22.85 2.30 -26.02
C ALA A 28 -23.69 1.18 -25.39
N SER A 29 -24.20 0.24 -26.19
CA SER A 29 -24.97 -0.92 -25.70
C SER A 29 -24.10 -1.97 -25.01
N ARG A 30 -22.77 -1.92 -25.19
CA ARG A 30 -21.85 -2.83 -24.51
C ARG A 30 -21.85 -2.53 -23.02
N ARG A 31 -22.00 -3.60 -22.22
CA ARG A 31 -21.78 -3.51 -20.78
C ARG A 31 -20.35 -3.02 -20.51
N PRO A 32 -20.13 -2.17 -19.50
CA PRO A 32 -18.79 -1.71 -19.15
C PRO A 32 -17.85 -2.89 -18.94
N VAL A 33 -16.68 -2.86 -19.58
CA VAL A 33 -15.69 -3.95 -19.56
C VAL A 33 -15.34 -4.38 -18.14
N ALA A 34 -15.31 -3.42 -17.19
CA ALA A 34 -15.07 -3.70 -15.78
C ALA A 34 -16.12 -4.64 -15.15
N VAL A 35 -17.41 -4.45 -15.48
CA VAL A 35 -18.50 -5.28 -14.96
C VAL A 35 -18.42 -6.69 -15.53
N VAL A 36 -18.16 -6.81 -16.83
CA VAL A 36 -17.99 -8.10 -17.51
C VAL A 36 -16.78 -8.85 -16.93
N ARG A 37 -15.64 -8.16 -16.78
CA ARG A 37 -14.43 -8.73 -16.18
C ARG A 37 -14.69 -9.24 -14.76
N ARG A 38 -15.37 -8.47 -13.92
CA ARG A 38 -15.73 -8.91 -12.55
C ARG A 38 -16.58 -10.18 -12.57
N LYS A 39 -17.59 -10.26 -13.44
CA LYS A 39 -18.44 -11.44 -13.56
C LYS A 39 -17.66 -12.66 -14.01
N LEU A 40 -16.79 -12.51 -15.00
CA LEU A 40 -15.94 -13.61 -15.45
C LEU A 40 -14.99 -14.08 -14.35
N ILE A 41 -14.39 -13.16 -13.58
CA ILE A 41 -13.45 -13.52 -12.49
C ILE A 41 -14.22 -14.26 -11.40
N ALA A 42 -15.39 -13.75 -11.02
CA ALA A 42 -16.23 -14.38 -10.02
C ALA A 42 -16.68 -15.78 -10.45
N PHE A 43 -17.01 -15.96 -11.73
CA PHE A 43 -17.41 -17.26 -12.27
C PHE A 43 -16.23 -18.24 -12.29
N ALA A 44 -15.07 -17.83 -12.80
CA ALA A 44 -13.86 -18.66 -12.77
C ALA A 44 -13.52 -19.09 -11.33
N ALA A 45 -13.59 -18.16 -10.37
CA ALA A 45 -13.33 -18.43 -8.96
C ALA A 45 -14.33 -19.41 -8.33
N GLN A 46 -15.61 -19.37 -8.74
CA GLN A 46 -16.61 -20.37 -8.31
C GLN A 46 -16.25 -21.78 -8.79
N CYS A 47 -15.65 -21.88 -9.97
CA CYS A 47 -15.13 -23.13 -10.51
C CYS A 47 -13.74 -23.49 -9.97
N GLY A 48 -13.16 -22.68 -9.07
CA GLY A 48 -11.84 -22.91 -8.48
C GLY A 48 -10.65 -22.50 -9.37
N TYR A 49 -10.90 -21.83 -10.50
CA TYR A 49 -9.87 -21.40 -11.43
C TYR A 49 -9.65 -19.88 -11.38
N THR A 50 -8.47 -19.44 -11.82
CA THR A 50 -8.24 -18.02 -12.10
C THR A 50 -8.46 -17.73 -13.59
N ILE A 51 -8.90 -16.52 -13.93
CA ILE A 51 -9.05 -16.15 -15.36
C ILE A 51 -7.72 -16.29 -16.12
N GLU A 52 -6.60 -16.00 -15.46
CA GLU A 52 -5.27 -16.06 -16.06
C GLU A 52 -4.88 -17.50 -16.42
N GLU A 53 -5.32 -18.48 -15.64
CA GLU A 53 -5.14 -19.90 -15.92
C GLU A 53 -6.05 -20.40 -17.05
N LEU A 54 -7.25 -19.82 -17.19
CA LEU A 54 -8.21 -20.19 -18.24
C LEU A 54 -7.90 -19.54 -19.60
N LEU A 55 -7.38 -18.31 -19.61
CA LEU A 55 -7.11 -17.52 -20.81
C LEU A 55 -5.61 -17.40 -21.14
N GLY A 56 -4.74 -17.83 -20.25
CA GLY A 56 -3.31 -17.97 -20.50
C GLY A 56 -3.06 -19.19 -21.38
N ALA A 57 -2.23 -19.02 -22.41
CA ALA A 57 -1.76 -20.14 -23.24
C ALA A 57 -1.13 -21.22 -22.34
N ALA A 58 -1.74 -22.42 -22.29
CA ALA A 58 -1.28 -23.53 -21.47
C ALA A 58 0.00 -24.19 -22.05
N PRO A 59 0.77 -24.99 -21.27
CA PRO A 59 0.89 -25.05 -19.81
C PRO A 59 2.34 -24.77 -19.34
N ALA A 60 2.51 -24.29 -18.11
CA ALA A 60 3.68 -24.65 -17.33
C ALA A 60 3.23 -25.69 -16.32
N GLU A 61 3.50 -26.95 -16.63
CA GLU A 61 3.39 -28.07 -15.70
C GLU A 61 4.10 -27.75 -14.37
N ALA A 62 3.38 -28.05 -13.29
CA ALA A 62 3.84 -28.37 -11.94
C ALA A 62 5.20 -27.81 -11.47
N ALA A 63 5.17 -26.75 -10.66
CA ALA A 63 6.06 -26.65 -9.50
C ALA A 63 5.60 -25.61 -8.47
N ALA A 64 5.44 -26.11 -7.25
CA ALA A 64 5.39 -25.42 -5.96
C ALA A 64 4.10 -24.65 -5.60
N PRO A 65 3.69 -24.69 -4.32
CA PRO A 65 2.79 -23.68 -3.78
C PRO A 65 3.56 -22.36 -3.82
N VAL A 66 3.39 -21.60 -4.90
CA VAL A 66 3.91 -20.24 -4.99
C VAL A 66 3.15 -19.47 -3.92
N ARG A 67 3.80 -19.33 -2.76
CA ARG A 67 3.43 -18.41 -1.70
C ARG A 67 2.99 -17.15 -2.40
N LYS A 68 1.70 -16.81 -2.26
CA LYS A 68 1.09 -15.56 -2.71
C LYS A 68 2.18 -14.50 -2.70
N PRO A 69 2.55 -13.83 -3.81
CA PRO A 69 3.44 -12.69 -3.70
C PRO A 69 2.77 -11.82 -2.66
N ALA A 70 3.41 -11.68 -1.50
CA ALA A 70 2.87 -10.86 -0.43
C ALA A 70 2.67 -9.54 -1.12
N THR A 71 1.40 -9.20 -1.39
CA THR A 71 1.03 -7.89 -1.87
C THR A 71 1.81 -7.01 -0.95
N ARG A 72 2.75 -6.23 -1.52
CA ARG A 72 3.50 -5.25 -0.76
C ARG A 72 2.42 -4.28 -0.32
N ARG A 73 1.76 -4.63 0.79
CA ARG A 73 0.75 -3.84 1.46
C ARG A 73 1.49 -2.54 1.61
N LYS A 74 1.08 -1.51 0.87
CA LYS A 74 1.56 -0.16 1.11
C LYS A 74 1.42 -0.02 2.61
N ALA A 75 2.56 0.01 3.31
CA ALA A 75 2.56 -0.02 4.76
C ALA A 75 1.70 1.18 5.15
N GLY A 76 0.49 0.91 5.65
CA GLY A 76 -0.42 1.96 6.06
C GLY A 76 0.37 2.88 6.96
N LYS A 77 0.25 4.20 6.76
CA LYS A 77 1.03 5.22 7.46
C LYS A 77 0.95 4.95 8.98
N VAL A 78 1.95 4.25 9.52
CA VAL A 78 1.91 3.82 10.92
C VAL A 78 2.18 5.05 11.76
N ALA A 79 1.29 5.34 12.70
CA ALA A 79 1.46 6.46 13.63
C ALA A 79 2.82 6.34 14.34
N ALA A 80 3.54 7.45 14.45
CA ALA A 80 4.77 7.50 15.23
C ALA A 80 4.46 7.19 16.70
N LYS A 81 5.26 6.30 17.32
CA LYS A 81 5.15 5.95 18.74
C LYS A 81 6.15 6.72 19.59
N TYR A 82 7.31 7.03 19.02
CA TYR A 82 8.39 7.77 19.65
C TYR A 82 8.71 9.06 18.90
N ARG A 83 9.05 10.12 19.64
CA ARG A 83 9.43 11.44 19.12
C ARG A 83 10.60 12.00 19.90
N ASP A 84 11.53 12.59 19.17
CA ASP A 84 12.69 13.26 19.75
C ASP A 84 12.30 14.64 20.34
N PRO A 85 12.62 14.95 21.61
CA PRO A 85 12.38 16.26 22.20
C PRO A 85 13.21 17.38 21.56
N ASP A 86 14.42 17.07 21.07
CA ASP A 86 15.33 18.07 20.50
C ASP A 86 14.95 18.39 19.04
N ASN A 87 14.46 17.39 18.30
CA ASN A 87 14.00 17.56 16.93
C ASN A 87 12.65 16.88 16.69
N LYS A 88 11.60 17.70 16.75
CA LYS A 88 10.20 17.30 16.54
C LYS A 88 9.88 16.62 15.21
N ARG A 89 10.77 16.64 14.21
CA ARG A 89 10.64 15.94 12.92
C ARG A 89 11.12 14.48 12.98
N ASN A 90 12.00 14.17 13.92
CA ASN A 90 12.50 12.81 14.14
C ASN A 90 11.44 12.00 14.89
N THR A 91 10.83 11.06 14.17
CA THR A 91 9.79 10.20 14.72
C THR A 91 10.05 8.74 14.35
N TRP A 92 9.59 7.82 15.20
CA TRP A 92 9.73 6.40 14.95
C TRP A 92 8.47 5.65 15.37
N SER A 93 7.98 4.77 14.49
CA SER A 93 6.77 3.99 14.73
C SER A 93 6.98 2.78 15.65
N GLY A 94 8.23 2.54 16.11
CA GLY A 94 8.58 1.35 16.89
C GLY A 94 8.66 0.06 16.09
N ARG A 95 8.56 0.13 14.75
CA ARG A 95 8.72 -1.01 13.84
C ARG A 95 10.03 -0.86 13.05
N GLY A 96 10.74 -1.97 12.87
CA GLY A 96 12.00 -2.01 12.10
C GLY A 96 13.21 -1.53 12.90
N ARG A 97 14.28 -1.16 12.19
CA ARG A 97 15.55 -0.73 12.81
C ARG A 97 15.37 0.60 13.55
N MET A 98 15.91 0.68 14.77
CA MET A 98 15.92 1.91 15.57
C MET A 98 16.71 3.03 14.86
N PRO A 99 16.18 4.26 14.79
CA PRO A 99 16.88 5.38 14.18
C PRO A 99 18.07 5.85 15.02
N ARG A 100 19.04 6.52 14.38
CA ARG A 100 20.29 6.95 15.01
C ARG A 100 20.06 7.81 16.26
N TRP A 101 19.15 8.78 16.19
CA TRP A 101 18.84 9.68 17.32
C TRP A 101 18.37 8.93 18.58
N LEU A 102 17.53 7.90 18.42
CA LEU A 102 17.03 7.12 19.55
C LEU A 102 18.11 6.15 20.06
N ALA A 103 18.91 5.59 19.16
CA ALA A 103 20.03 4.73 19.50
C ALA A 103 21.12 5.46 20.30
N GLU A 104 21.47 6.68 19.91
CA GLU A 104 22.44 7.52 20.62
C GLU A 104 21.93 7.88 22.01
N LYS A 105 20.68 8.33 22.13
CA LYS A 105 20.08 8.67 23.43
C LYS A 105 19.96 7.47 24.37
N THR A 106 19.69 6.29 23.82
CA THR A 106 19.69 5.05 24.60
C THR A 106 21.10 4.67 25.04
N LYS A 107 22.12 4.88 24.20
CA LYS A 107 23.53 4.69 24.59
C LYS A 107 23.99 5.65 25.68
N HIS A 108 23.45 6.87 25.71
CA HIS A 108 23.68 7.86 26.76
C HIS A 108 22.86 7.60 28.05
N GLY A 109 22.28 6.39 28.20
CA GLY A 109 21.61 5.95 29.43
C GLY A 109 20.16 6.40 29.58
N ARG A 110 19.54 6.99 28.55
CA ARG A 110 18.10 7.32 28.59
C ARG A 110 17.23 6.15 28.16
N SER A 111 16.05 6.04 28.74
CA SER A 111 15.13 4.97 28.36
C SER A 111 14.40 5.34 27.06
N PRO A 112 14.20 4.39 26.13
CA PRO A 112 13.32 4.60 24.98
C PRO A 112 11.90 5.02 25.38
N ALA A 113 11.45 4.68 26.60
CA ALA A 113 10.16 5.06 27.13
C ALA A 113 10.00 6.58 27.34
N ASP A 114 11.11 7.30 27.59
CA ASP A 114 11.10 8.75 27.80
C ASP A 114 10.76 9.53 26.52
N PHE A 115 10.90 8.87 25.36
CA PHE A 115 10.65 9.44 24.03
C PHE A 115 9.27 9.07 23.49
N LEU A 116 8.40 8.43 24.29
CA LEU A 116 7.04 8.08 23.87
C LEU A 116 6.19 9.34 23.68
N ILE A 117 5.42 9.37 22.59
CA ILE A 117 4.44 10.44 22.38
C ILE A 117 3.33 10.29 23.45
N PRO A 118 3.02 11.36 24.22
CA PRO A 118 1.97 11.33 25.23
C PRO A 118 0.64 10.84 24.63
N GLY A 119 0.03 9.82 25.25
CA GLY A 119 -1.23 9.21 24.80
C GLY A 119 -1.12 7.86 24.08
N LEU A 120 0.09 7.36 23.78
CA LEU A 120 0.31 6.07 23.09
C LEU A 120 0.98 4.98 23.95
N GLY A 121 1.31 5.26 25.21
CA GLY A 121 1.88 4.31 26.15
C GLY A 121 1.71 4.79 27.59
N ARG A 122 1.52 3.85 28.53
CA ARG A 122 1.54 4.14 29.96
C ARG A 122 2.94 4.63 30.30
N SER A 123 3.06 5.93 30.55
CA SER A 123 4.27 6.53 31.10
C SER A 123 4.41 6.01 32.53
N ASP A 124 5.25 4.98 32.73
CA ASP A 124 5.70 4.59 34.07
C ASP A 124 6.72 5.64 34.53
N VAL A 125 6.21 6.85 34.78
CA VAL A 125 6.93 7.85 35.56
C VAL A 125 6.87 7.33 36.98
N ARG A 126 7.83 6.50 37.36
CA ARG A 126 8.17 6.39 38.78
C ARG A 126 8.64 7.77 39.21
N LYS A 127 7.72 8.47 39.88
CA LYS A 127 7.94 9.69 40.63
C LYS A 127 9.33 9.64 41.27
N SER A 128 10.12 10.66 40.96
CA SER A 128 11.30 11.04 41.72
C SER A 128 11.01 10.99 43.22
N SER A 129 11.87 10.32 43.99
CA SER A 129 12.03 10.61 45.41
C SER A 129 13.50 10.49 45.82
N ALA A 130 14.02 11.64 46.25
CA ALA A 130 15.05 11.89 47.27
C ALA A 130 16.33 11.04 47.32
N ILE A 131 17.45 11.70 46.97
CA ILE A 131 18.57 12.07 47.86
C ILE A 131 19.18 10.97 48.76
N GLY A 132 20.47 10.67 48.54
CA GLY A 132 21.40 9.98 49.46
C GLY A 132 21.30 8.46 49.37
N GLN A 133 22.36 7.66 49.20
CA GLN A 133 23.69 7.72 49.82
C GLN A 133 24.74 7.00 48.96
N ARG A 134 25.99 7.40 49.17
CA ARG A 134 27.23 6.85 48.61
C ARG A 134 27.44 5.41 49.08
N THR A 135 27.99 4.55 48.21
CA THR A 135 28.87 3.47 48.67
C THR A 135 29.98 3.18 47.69
N VAL A 136 31.18 3.12 48.26
CA VAL A 136 32.50 3.03 47.64
C VAL A 136 32.79 1.58 47.24
N PHE A 137 33.33 1.37 46.05
CA PHE A 137 33.90 0.09 45.62
C PHE A 137 35.16 -0.23 46.43
N LYS A 138 35.24 -1.43 47.02
CA LYS A 138 36.52 -2.01 47.48
C LYS A 138 36.87 -3.19 46.59
N GLN A 139 38.02 -3.06 45.93
CA GLN A 139 38.68 -4.05 45.09
C GLN A 139 39.20 -5.21 45.95
N SER A 140 39.20 -6.42 45.39
CA SER A 140 40.06 -7.53 45.78
C SER A 140 40.62 -8.15 44.50
#